data_AF-A0A4Y2F4W0-F1
#
_entry.id   AF-A0A4Y2F4W0-F1
#
_cell.length_a   1.000
_cell.length_b   1.000
_cell.length_c   1.000
_cell.angle_alpha   90.00
_cell.angle_beta   90.00
_cell.angle_gamma   90.00
#
_symmetry.space_group_name_H-M   'P 1'
#
loop_
_entity.id
_entity.type
_entity.pdbx_description
1 polymer ?
#
loop_
_entity_poly.entity_id
_entity_poly.type
_entity_poly.pdbx_seq_one_letter_code
_entity_poly.pdbx_strand_id
1 'polypeptide(L)'
;MELSRQQIRTIMYYEFRYKRSATECHQKMCESLGINTVSYDTVKVWFQKFKAGNFDTEDEPRSCRPIEVDCEQLKQIIDQDKNVSKRTIALELDVCQKIIVNVLKRINVAFKFNRWVPHELTAEDKRKRKVACLDLLRDQRKEKILDRIVTCDEKWVYYNNTSR
;
A
#
# COMPACT_ATOMS: atom_id res chain seq x y z
N MET A 1 18.11 -30.43 -11.72
CA MET A 1 16.84 -29.69 -11.91
C MET A 1 16.30 -29.43 -10.51
N GLU A 2 16.35 -28.19 -10.01
CA GLU A 2 15.91 -27.89 -8.63
C GLU A 2 14.39 -27.78 -8.59
N LEU A 3 13.74 -28.64 -7.79
CA LEU A 3 12.31 -28.58 -7.54
C LEU A 3 12.01 -27.49 -6.50
N SER A 4 10.92 -26.75 -6.69
CA SER A 4 10.43 -25.80 -5.70
C SER A 4 9.93 -26.53 -4.46
N ARG A 5 9.92 -25.83 -3.31
CA ARG A 5 9.37 -26.39 -2.05
C ARG A 5 7.91 -26.83 -2.20
N GLN A 6 7.14 -26.12 -3.00
CA GLN A 6 5.74 -26.46 -3.27
C GLN A 6 5.59 -27.72 -4.11
N GLN A 7 6.44 -27.89 -5.14
CA GLN A 7 6.47 -29.12 -5.94
C GLN A 7 6.83 -30.33 -5.08
N ILE A 8 7.83 -30.18 -4.21
CA ILE A 8 8.24 -31.18 -3.23
C ILE A 8 7.06 -31.61 -2.32
N ARG A 9 6.29 -30.65 -1.79
CA ARG A 9 5.11 -30.92 -0.95
C ARG A 9 3.97 -31.56 -1.72
N THR A 10 3.80 -31.20 -2.99
CA THR A 10 2.81 -31.81 -3.88
C THR A 10 3.11 -33.28 -4.12
N ILE A 11 4.39 -33.63 -4.29
CA ILE A 11 4.84 -35.03 -4.40
C ILE A 11 4.55 -35.79 -3.11
N MET A 12 4.82 -35.20 -1.93
CA MET A 12 4.47 -35.81 -0.65
C MET A 12 2.97 -36.06 -0.51
N TYR A 13 2.14 -35.10 -0.93
CA TYR A 13 0.69 -35.23 -0.91
C TYR A 13 0.21 -36.36 -1.83
N TYR A 14 0.78 -36.47 -3.03
CA TYR A 14 0.52 -37.56 -3.95
C TYR A 14 0.83 -38.91 -3.30
N GLU A 15 2.03 -39.10 -2.74
CA GLU A 15 2.42 -40.36 -2.08
C GLU A 15 1.56 -40.68 -0.84
N PHE A 16 1.15 -39.65 -0.08
CA PHE A 16 0.18 -39.80 1.01
C PHE A 16 -1.18 -40.31 0.51
N ARG A 17 -1.63 -39.86 -0.66
CA ARG A 17 -2.90 -40.30 -1.26
C ARG A 17 -2.86 -41.77 -1.68
N TYR A 18 -1.68 -42.28 -2.05
CA TYR A 18 -1.40 -43.70 -2.29
C TYR A 18 -1.25 -44.53 -1.02
N LYS A 19 -1.58 -43.98 0.16
CA LYS A 19 -1.57 -44.66 1.47
C LYS A 19 -0.18 -45.16 1.89
N ARG A 20 0.88 -44.56 1.37
CA ARG A 20 2.25 -44.87 1.78
C ARG A 20 2.58 -44.26 3.12
N SER A 21 3.58 -44.82 3.79
CA SER A 21 4.14 -44.28 5.01
C SER A 21 5.12 -43.12 4.71
N ALA A 22 5.37 -42.29 5.72
CA ALA A 22 6.35 -41.19 5.60
C ALA A 22 7.77 -41.72 5.30
N THR A 23 8.11 -42.90 5.82
CA THR A 23 9.41 -43.56 5.59
C THR A 23 9.57 -43.98 4.13
N GLU A 24 8.56 -44.64 3.56
CA GLU A 24 8.57 -45.04 2.14
C GLU A 24 8.60 -43.83 1.21
N CYS A 25 7.85 -42.78 1.56
CA CYS A 25 7.87 -41.52 0.82
C CYS A 25 9.27 -40.91 0.82
N HIS A 26 9.92 -40.81 1.98
CA HIS A 26 11.27 -40.25 2.10
C HIS A 26 12.31 -41.07 1.31
N GLN A 27 12.28 -42.40 1.43
CA GLN A 27 13.19 -43.27 0.68
C GLN A 27 13.04 -43.07 -0.83
N LYS A 28 11.80 -43.12 -1.33
CA LYS A 28 11.53 -42.95 -2.76
C LYS A 28 11.87 -41.55 -3.27
N MET A 29 11.65 -40.51 -2.46
CA MET A 29 12.06 -39.16 -2.79
C MET A 29 13.59 -39.04 -2.86
N CYS A 30 14.33 -39.66 -1.94
CA CYS A 30 15.79 -39.70 -1.99
C CYS A 30 16.32 -40.49 -3.20
N GLU A 31 15.67 -41.60 -3.56
CA GLU A 31 16.02 -42.41 -4.74
C GLU A 31 15.77 -41.67 -6.05
N SER A 32 14.64 -40.97 -6.17
CA SER A 32 14.21 -40.33 -7.42
C SER A 32 14.74 -38.90 -7.61
N LEU A 33 14.87 -38.14 -6.52
CA LEU A 33 15.20 -36.70 -6.56
C LEU A 33 16.62 -36.39 -6.07
N GLY A 34 17.29 -37.37 -5.45
CA GLY A 34 18.65 -37.25 -4.92
C GLY A 34 18.72 -37.31 -3.39
N ILE A 35 19.86 -37.77 -2.88
CA ILE A 35 20.15 -37.79 -1.44
C ILE A 35 20.15 -36.34 -0.93
N ASN A 36 19.44 -36.08 0.18
CA ASN A 36 19.27 -34.78 0.84
C ASN A 36 18.32 -33.76 0.17
N THR A 37 17.48 -34.15 -0.79
CA THR A 37 16.45 -33.22 -1.34
C THR A 37 15.46 -32.76 -0.26
N VAL A 38 15.11 -33.64 0.68
CA VAL A 38 14.17 -33.37 1.78
C VAL A 38 14.61 -34.15 3.01
N SER A 39 14.58 -33.54 4.20
CA SER A 39 14.79 -34.27 5.45
C SER A 39 13.58 -35.14 5.82
N TYR A 40 13.84 -36.28 6.45
CA TYR A 40 12.79 -37.15 6.99
C TYR A 40 11.83 -36.39 7.93
N ASP A 41 12.35 -35.48 8.78
CA ASP A 41 11.52 -34.65 9.65
C ASP A 41 10.54 -33.77 8.89
N THR A 42 10.97 -33.20 7.76
CA THR A 42 10.09 -32.40 6.89
C THR A 42 8.95 -33.28 6.35
N VAL A 43 9.26 -34.47 5.84
CA VAL A 43 8.23 -35.42 5.34
C VAL A 43 7.25 -35.78 6.46
N LYS A 44 7.76 -36.05 7.67
CA LYS A 44 6.94 -36.39 8.84
C LYS A 44 5.98 -35.27 9.22
N VAL A 45 6.44 -34.01 9.27
CA VAL A 45 5.60 -32.84 9.57
C VAL A 45 4.49 -32.68 8.52
N TRP A 46 4.81 -32.83 7.24
CA TRP A 46 3.81 -32.73 6.17
C TRP A 46 2.79 -33.87 6.22
N PHE A 47 3.23 -35.10 6.48
CA PHE A 47 2.33 -36.23 6.65
C PHE A 47 1.41 -36.06 7.87
N GLN A 48 1.88 -35.43 8.94
CA GLN A 48 1.02 -35.05 10.07
C GLN A 48 -0.04 -34.02 9.67
N LYS A 49 0.34 -32.97 8.91
CA LYS A 49 -0.62 -32.00 8.36
C LYS A 49 -1.69 -32.66 7.48
N PHE A 50 -1.28 -33.56 6.58
CA PHE A 50 -2.23 -34.28 5.71
C PHE A 50 -3.15 -35.21 6.49
N LYS A 51 -2.66 -35.87 7.55
CA LYS A 51 -3.50 -36.67 8.46
C LYS A 51 -4.51 -35.81 9.23
N ALA A 52 -4.15 -34.57 9.56
CA ALA A 52 -5.04 -33.60 10.17
C ALA A 52 -6.04 -32.95 9.19
N GLY A 53 -6.03 -33.36 7.92
CA GLY A 53 -6.95 -32.85 6.89
C GLY A 53 -6.54 -31.53 6.24
N ASN A 54 -5.33 -31.01 6.53
CA ASN A 54 -4.79 -29.84 5.84
C ASN A 54 -3.99 -30.29 4.62
N PHE A 55 -4.51 -30.04 3.43
CA PHE A 55 -3.90 -30.41 2.13
C PHE A 55 -3.29 -29.23 1.38
N ASP A 56 -3.25 -28.04 1.98
CA ASP A 56 -2.61 -26.89 1.37
C ASP A 56 -1.09 -27.11 1.31
N THR A 57 -0.50 -26.94 0.12
CA THR A 57 0.94 -27.13 -0.11
C THR A 57 1.71 -25.81 -0.04
N GLU A 58 1.01 -24.69 0.08
CA GLU A 58 1.59 -23.36 0.26
C GLU A 58 2.16 -23.16 1.67
N ASP A 59 3.09 -22.21 1.80
CA ASP A 59 3.49 -21.72 3.11
C ASP A 59 2.34 -20.94 3.74
N GLU A 60 1.93 -21.33 4.95
CA GLU A 60 1.05 -20.49 5.76
C GLU A 60 1.67 -19.10 5.97
N PRO A 61 0.85 -18.03 6.10
CA PRO A 61 1.34 -16.70 6.39
C PRO A 61 2.24 -16.75 7.62
N ARG A 62 3.53 -16.44 7.45
CA ARG A 62 4.45 -16.40 8.58
C ARG A 62 4.06 -15.27 9.50
N SER A 63 4.06 -15.53 10.80
CA SER A 63 4.00 -14.49 11.81
C SER A 63 5.21 -13.57 11.62
N CYS A 64 4.97 -12.41 11.03
CA CYS A 64 5.96 -11.35 11.01
C CYS A 64 6.04 -10.70 12.38
N ARG A 65 7.17 -10.06 12.69
CA ARG A 65 7.27 -9.19 13.88
C ARG A 65 6.15 -8.14 13.79
N PRO A 66 5.25 -8.04 14.79
CA PRO A 66 4.26 -6.98 14.83
C PRO A 66 4.97 -5.63 14.75
N ILE A 67 4.49 -4.76 13.88
CA ILE A 67 4.87 -3.35 13.96
C ILE A 67 3.93 -2.76 15.00
N GLU A 68 4.44 -2.45 16.19
CA GLU A 68 3.68 -2.02 17.38
C GLU A 68 3.02 -0.63 17.26
N VAL A 69 3.05 0.00 16.08
CA VAL A 69 2.41 1.30 15.90
C VAL A 69 0.93 1.10 15.60
N ASP A 70 0.09 1.63 16.49
CA ASP A 70 -1.34 1.74 16.25
C ASP A 70 -1.60 2.64 15.03
N CYS A 71 -2.16 2.03 13.99
CA CYS A 71 -2.48 2.73 12.75
C CYS A 71 -3.56 3.78 12.96
N GLU A 72 -4.44 3.61 13.95
CA GLU A 72 -5.52 4.55 14.22
C GLU A 72 -5.01 5.80 14.93
N GLN A 73 -4.14 5.62 15.94
CA GLN A 73 -3.42 6.73 16.58
C GLN A 73 -2.63 7.55 15.54
N LEU A 74 -1.93 6.89 14.62
CA LEU A 74 -1.18 7.58 13.57
C LEU A 74 -2.08 8.42 12.65
N LYS A 75 -3.27 7.91 12.28
CA LYS A 75 -4.23 8.69 11.47
C LYS A 75 -4.72 9.91 12.23
N GLN A 76 -5.02 9.79 13.52
CA GLN A 76 -5.47 10.92 14.34
C GLN A 76 -4.45 12.05 14.36
N ILE A 77 -3.15 11.73 14.50
CA ILE A 77 -2.07 12.74 14.46
C ILE A 77 -2.05 13.44 13.09
N ILE A 78 -2.20 12.70 11.99
CA ILE A 78 -2.19 13.24 10.62
C ILE A 78 -3.44 14.08 10.34
N ASP A 79 -4.59 13.71 10.88
CA ASP A 79 -5.85 14.45 10.71
C ASP A 79 -5.86 15.75 11.51
N GLN A 80 -5.17 15.80 12.65
CA GLN A 80 -4.96 17.02 13.43
C GLN A 80 -4.04 18.01 12.70
N ASP A 81 -2.89 17.54 12.19
CA ASP A 81 -1.99 18.35 11.36
C ASP A 81 -1.45 17.57 10.15
N LYS A 82 -1.95 17.94 8.96
CA LYS A 82 -1.56 17.33 7.69
C LYS A 82 -0.12 17.67 7.27
N ASN A 83 0.50 18.67 7.89
CA ASN A 83 1.88 19.10 7.59
C ASN A 83 2.92 18.51 8.56
N VAL A 84 2.50 17.68 9.52
CA VAL A 84 3.41 17.11 10.52
C VAL A 84 4.54 16.32 9.87
N SER A 85 5.76 16.49 10.38
CA SER A 85 6.93 15.77 9.87
C SER A 85 6.95 14.32 10.38
N LYS A 86 7.46 13.39 9.55
CA LYS A 86 7.66 11.99 9.96
C LYS A 86 8.57 11.85 11.19
N ARG A 87 9.49 12.80 11.41
CA ARG A 87 10.37 12.83 12.59
C ARG A 87 9.60 13.23 13.84
N THR A 88 8.70 14.22 13.72
CA THR A 88 7.84 14.67 14.81
C THR A 88 6.93 13.54 15.26
N ILE A 89 6.24 12.88 14.32
CA ILE A 89 5.43 11.69 14.60
C ILE A 89 6.25 10.59 15.30
N ALA A 90 7.47 10.34 14.81
CA ALA A 90 8.34 9.30 15.36
C ALA A 90 8.74 9.60 16.81
N LEU A 91 8.98 10.87 17.15
CA LEU A 91 9.27 11.30 18.53
C LEU A 91 8.03 11.21 19.42
N GLU A 92 6.86 11.60 18.91
CA GLU A 92 5.60 11.56 19.67
C GLU A 92 5.16 10.13 20.00
N LEU A 93 5.38 9.20 19.07
CA LEU A 93 5.04 7.79 19.23
C LEU A 93 6.19 6.94 19.79
N ASP A 94 7.32 7.54 20.16
CA ASP A 94 8.55 6.87 20.64
C ASP A 94 8.98 5.67 19.77
N VAL A 95 8.99 5.86 18.45
CA VAL A 95 9.35 4.82 17.48
C VAL A 95 10.38 5.32 16.48
N CYS A 96 11.11 4.39 15.87
CA CYS A 96 12.03 4.74 14.79
C CYS A 96 11.28 5.32 13.58
N GLN A 97 11.79 6.39 12.98
CA GLN A 97 11.23 7.02 11.77
C GLN A 97 10.98 6.03 10.63
N LYS A 98 11.81 4.98 10.49
CA LYS A 98 11.65 3.93 9.47
C LYS A 98 10.33 3.17 9.65
N ILE A 99 9.89 2.97 10.88
CA ILE A 99 8.62 2.34 11.21
C ILE A 99 7.47 3.21 10.71
N ILE A 100 7.48 4.51 11.04
CA ILE A 100 6.48 5.48 10.56
C ILE A 100 6.39 5.47 9.02
N VAL A 101 7.52 5.48 8.32
CA VAL A 101 7.53 5.39 6.85
C VAL A 101 6.84 4.12 6.34
N ASN A 102 7.07 2.98 6.98
CA ASN A 102 6.45 1.71 6.59
C ASN A 102 4.96 1.69 6.89
N VAL A 103 4.54 2.20 8.05
CA VAL A 103 3.14 2.26 8.45
C VAL A 103 2.36 3.21 7.54
N LEU A 104 2.90 4.40 7.23
CA LEU A 104 2.32 5.34 6.27
C LEU A 104 2.04 4.69 4.91
N LYS A 105 2.97 3.86 4.42
CA LYS A 105 2.76 3.08 3.18
C LYS A 105 1.63 2.06 3.31
N ARG A 106 1.52 1.38 4.46
CA ARG A 106 0.44 0.40 4.73
C ARG A 106 -0.94 1.06 4.78
N ILE A 107 -1.05 2.25 5.38
CA ILE A 107 -2.30 3.02 5.44
C ILE A 107 -2.55 3.88 4.20
N ASN A 108 -1.73 3.73 3.15
CA ASN A 108 -1.84 4.45 1.88
C ASN A 108 -1.84 5.99 2.01
N VAL A 109 -1.08 6.52 2.96
CA VAL A 109 -0.89 7.97 3.13
C VAL A 109 0.41 8.40 2.44
N ALA A 110 0.28 9.37 1.53
CA ALA A 110 1.39 9.92 0.77
C ALA A 110 1.51 11.43 1.00
N PHE A 111 2.75 11.91 1.07
CA PHE A 111 3.04 13.34 1.12
C PHE A 111 2.71 13.99 -0.23
N LYS A 112 2.05 15.14 -0.19
CA LYS A 112 1.81 16.01 -1.35
C LYS A 112 2.20 17.43 -0.99
N PHE A 113 2.78 18.15 -1.95
CA PHE A 113 3.06 19.57 -1.76
C PHE A 113 1.76 20.36 -1.65
N ASN A 114 1.80 21.39 -0.80
CA ASN A 114 0.70 22.34 -0.68
C ASN A 114 0.51 23.09 -1.99
N ARG A 115 -0.75 23.37 -2.32
CA ARG A 115 -1.10 24.17 -3.49
C ARG A 115 -0.91 25.65 -3.15
N TRP A 116 -0.21 26.38 -4.02
CA TRP A 116 -0.12 27.84 -3.89
C TRP A 116 -1.50 28.47 -4.13
N VAL A 117 -1.94 29.30 -3.18
CA VAL A 117 -3.19 30.05 -3.26
C VAL A 117 -2.84 31.53 -3.40
N PRO A 118 -3.31 32.25 -4.44
CA PRO A 118 -2.86 33.62 -4.72
C PRO A 118 -3.15 34.64 -3.63
N HIS A 119 -4.25 34.44 -2.89
CA HIS A 119 -4.69 35.39 -1.89
C HIS A 119 -5.41 34.68 -0.73
N GLU A 120 -5.19 35.17 0.48
CA GLU A 120 -5.92 34.74 1.66
C GLU A 120 -7.27 35.46 1.73
N LEU A 121 -8.32 34.78 1.27
CA LEU A 121 -9.67 35.37 1.22
C LEU A 121 -10.28 35.51 2.62
N THR A 122 -10.86 36.68 2.90
CA THR A 122 -11.70 36.87 4.08
C THR A 122 -13.02 36.09 3.96
N ALA A 123 -13.76 35.93 5.08
CA ALA A 123 -15.08 35.31 5.06
C ALA A 123 -16.06 36.07 4.14
N GLU A 124 -15.95 37.39 4.11
CA GLU A 124 -16.78 38.25 3.27
C GLU A 124 -16.43 38.11 1.78
N ASP A 125 -15.14 38.02 1.42
CA ASP A 125 -14.73 37.77 0.04
C ASP A 125 -15.23 36.42 -0.47
N LYS A 126 -15.15 35.38 0.38
CA LYS A 126 -15.69 34.05 0.08
C LYS A 126 -17.20 34.11 -0.18
N ARG A 127 -17.94 34.88 0.62
CA ARG A 127 -19.38 35.07 0.45
C ARG A 127 -19.70 35.78 -0.87
N LYS A 128 -19.06 36.91 -1.14
CA LYS A 128 -19.24 37.68 -2.39
C LYS A 128 -18.95 36.82 -3.63
N ARG A 129 -17.83 36.10 -3.62
CA ARG A 129 -17.46 35.18 -4.71
C ARG A 129 -18.49 34.07 -4.90
N LYS A 130 -18.97 33.45 -3.83
CA LYS A 130 -19.98 32.38 -3.90
C LYS A 130 -21.29 32.90 -4.51
N VAL A 131 -21.76 34.07 -4.08
CA VAL A 131 -22.98 34.69 -4.61
C VAL A 131 -22.82 34.97 -6.11
N ALA A 132 -21.75 35.67 -6.51
CA ALA A 132 -21.49 35.97 -7.92
C ALA A 132 -21.42 34.70 -8.79
N CYS A 133 -20.74 33.65 -8.34
CA CYS A 133 -20.69 32.37 -9.06
C CYS A 133 -22.06 31.70 -9.19
N LEU A 134 -22.90 31.76 -8.15
CA LEU A 134 -24.24 31.17 -8.18
C LEU A 134 -25.18 31.92 -9.13
N ASP A 135 -25.07 33.24 -9.18
CA ASP A 135 -25.84 34.08 -10.10
C ASP A 135 -25.43 33.80 -11.55
N LEU A 136 -24.12 33.80 -11.85
CA LEU A 136 -23.61 33.44 -13.19
C LEU A 136 -24.02 32.02 -13.61
N LEU A 137 -24.00 31.06 -12.68
CA LEU A 137 -24.43 29.69 -12.97
C LEU A 137 -25.93 29.60 -13.25
N ARG A 138 -26.75 30.40 -12.56
CA ARG A 138 -28.19 30.49 -12.82
C ARG A 138 -28.45 31.05 -14.20
N ASP A 139 -27.76 32.12 -14.57
CA ASP A 139 -27.95 32.79 -15.86
C ASP A 139 -27.50 31.90 -17.02
N GLN A 140 -26.35 31.21 -16.89
CA GLN A 140 -25.87 30.23 -17.87
C GLN A 140 -26.83 29.04 -18.08
N ARG A 141 -27.65 28.69 -17.08
CA ARG A 141 -28.67 27.63 -17.23
C ARG A 141 -29.92 28.12 -17.96
N LYS A 142 -30.22 29.42 -17.90
CA LYS A 142 -31.38 30.01 -18.57
C LYS A 142 -31.06 30.37 -20.01
N GLU A 143 -29.88 30.93 -20.24
CA GLU A 143 -29.41 31.40 -21.54
C GLU A 143 -27.94 31.04 -21.74
N LYS A 144 -27.49 30.90 -22.99
CA LYS A 144 -26.08 30.61 -23.31
C LYS A 144 -25.22 31.87 -23.19
N ILE A 145 -25.01 32.36 -21.96
CA ILE A 145 -24.27 33.61 -21.72
C ILE A 145 -22.80 33.50 -22.15
N LEU A 146 -22.20 32.31 -22.12
CA LEU A 146 -20.82 32.08 -22.56
C LEU A 146 -20.57 32.46 -24.03
N ASP A 147 -21.57 32.31 -24.91
CA ASP A 147 -21.43 32.63 -26.34
C ASP A 147 -21.33 34.15 -26.60
N ARG A 148 -21.63 34.97 -25.58
CA ARG A 148 -21.71 36.44 -25.66
C ARG A 148 -20.63 37.14 -24.84
N ILE A 149 -19.83 36.39 -24.07
CA ILE A 149 -18.82 36.96 -23.18
C ILE A 149 -17.52 37.19 -23.95
N VAL A 150 -16.96 38.39 -23.79
CA VAL A 150 -15.59 38.73 -24.19
C VAL A 150 -14.82 39.10 -22.91
N THR A 151 -13.67 38.47 -22.68
CA THR A 151 -12.82 38.71 -21.50
C THR A 151 -11.49 39.33 -21.89
N CYS A 152 -10.94 40.18 -21.04
CA CYS A 152 -9.60 40.76 -21.19
C CYS A 152 -8.88 40.72 -19.84
N ASP A 153 -7.57 40.49 -19.86
CA ASP A 153 -6.67 40.59 -18.70
C ASP A 153 -5.27 40.98 -19.19
N GLU A 154 -4.47 41.56 -18.31
CA GLU A 154 -3.10 42.00 -18.62
C GLU A 154 -2.08 41.08 -17.94
N LYS A 155 -1.03 40.70 -18.68
CA LYS A 155 0.05 39.86 -18.15
C LYS A 155 1.41 40.43 -18.51
N TRP A 156 2.29 40.53 -17.52
CA TRP A 156 3.69 40.87 -17.72
C TRP A 156 4.42 39.82 -18.58
N VAL A 157 5.17 40.28 -19.58
CA VAL A 157 6.08 39.45 -20.38
C VAL A 157 7.50 39.94 -20.13
N TYR A 158 8.28 39.13 -19.43
CA TYR A 158 9.65 39.46 -19.08
C TYR A 158 10.60 39.20 -20.25
N TYR A 159 11.49 40.16 -20.52
CA TYR A 159 12.58 39.99 -21.48
C TYR A 159 13.80 39.38 -20.77
N ASN A 160 14.32 38.26 -21.28
CA ASN A 160 15.53 37.62 -20.74
C ASN A 160 16.71 37.83 -21.70
N ASN A 161 17.69 38.65 -21.29
CA ASN A 161 18.91 38.84 -22.05
C ASN A 161 19.97 37.82 -21.60
N THR A 162 20.13 36.74 -22.35
CA THR A 162 21.05 35.64 -22.02
C THR A 162 22.52 35.91 -22.38
N SER A 163 22.86 37.11 -22.85
CA SER A 163 24.25 37.49 -23.14
C SER A 163 24.83 38.28 -21.97
N ARG A 164 25.79 37.66 -21.26
CA ARG A 164 26.62 38.29 -20.23
C ARG A 164 28.07 37.93 -20.45
#